data_AF-A0A3P9PXD6-F1
#
_entry.id   AF-A0A3P9PXD6-F1
#
_cell.length_a   1.000
_cell.length_b   1.000
_cell.length_c   1.000
_cell.angle_alpha   90.00
_cell.angle_beta   90.00
_cell.angle_gamma   90.00
#
_symmetry.space_group_name_H-M   'P 1'
#
loop_
_entity.id
_entity.type
_entity.pdbx_description
1 polymer ?
#
loop_
_entity_poly.entity_id
_entity_poly.type
_entity_poly.pdbx_seq_one_letter_code
_entity_poly.pdbx_strand_id
1 'polypeptide(L)'
;MYLCFYTVLPYFLGLAGKMKIVEEPNTFGLNNPFMAQGNRLQPKVSPAPVSGPAHLHHLAGKCFSLTESMYKYEFCPFHNVTQHEQSFRWNAYSGILGIWQEWEMTNNTFTGMWMRDGDTCGTRNRETKVVLVCSNSSKLVQVSEPSTCIYSLTFETPLVCHPHSLLVYPTLNEKLQKEWDEVEQARYDGLITEQGYNNLLRDVFEDAGLLKSNKVTETVAKAETRSEKHNSLQKCQEDYQKQSEEVARLRALLTLNNISFESQPSTLAQQHQSVYNVLISSVLLKHGCFLCGRRGERCNDSAG
;
A
#
# COMPACT_ATOMS: atom_id res chain seq x y z
N MET A 1 8.68 -77.90 -59.98
CA MET A 1 8.75 -76.56 -60.59
C MET A 1 8.08 -75.60 -59.62
N TYR A 2 8.88 -74.96 -58.76
CA TYR A 2 8.45 -73.99 -57.76
C TYR A 2 8.17 -72.65 -58.45
N LEU A 3 7.01 -72.05 -58.22
CA LEU A 3 6.71 -70.67 -58.61
C LEU A 3 6.42 -69.87 -57.34
N CYS A 4 7.45 -69.15 -56.89
CA CYS A 4 7.38 -68.16 -55.80
C CYS A 4 6.57 -66.95 -56.26
N PHE A 5 5.37 -66.76 -55.71
CA PHE A 5 4.67 -65.49 -55.78
C PHE A 5 5.19 -64.58 -54.67
N TYR A 6 6.03 -63.60 -55.04
CA TYR A 6 6.42 -62.49 -54.18
C TYR A 6 5.25 -61.50 -54.09
N THR A 7 4.51 -61.54 -52.99
CA THR A 7 3.58 -60.45 -52.63
C THR A 7 4.37 -59.31 -52.02
N VAL A 8 4.49 -58.21 -52.78
CA VAL A 8 5.12 -56.96 -52.35
C VAL A 8 4.18 -56.24 -51.38
N LEU A 9 4.58 -56.13 -50.11
CA LEU A 9 3.93 -55.25 -49.13
C LEU A 9 4.15 -53.78 -49.53
N PRO A 10 3.11 -52.93 -49.58
CA PRO A 10 3.30 -51.50 -49.74
C PRO A 10 3.86 -50.93 -48.43
N TYR A 11 5.14 -50.57 -48.45
CA TYR A 11 5.75 -49.70 -47.44
C TYR A 11 5.08 -48.32 -47.53
N PHE A 12 4.13 -48.04 -46.64
CA PHE A 12 3.76 -46.67 -46.33
C PHE A 12 4.96 -46.02 -45.62
N LEU A 13 5.76 -45.25 -46.37
CA LEU A 13 6.69 -44.29 -45.79
C LEU A 13 5.86 -43.21 -45.09
N GLY A 14 5.61 -43.39 -43.80
CA GLY A 14 5.20 -42.31 -42.93
C GLY A 14 6.34 -41.30 -42.85
N LEU A 15 6.19 -40.17 -43.54
CA LEU A 15 7.01 -38.98 -43.31
C LEU A 15 6.68 -38.48 -41.89
N ALA A 16 7.40 -39.02 -40.91
CA ALA A 16 7.45 -38.47 -39.56
C ALA A 16 8.22 -37.14 -39.61
N GLY A 17 7.53 -36.08 -40.04
CA GLY A 17 8.01 -34.73 -39.86
C GLY A 17 8.24 -34.49 -38.38
N LYS A 18 9.49 -34.18 -37.99
CA LYS A 18 9.81 -33.70 -36.65
C LYS A 18 9.07 -32.39 -36.44
N MET A 19 7.87 -32.46 -35.90
CA MET A 19 7.14 -31.31 -35.41
C MET A 19 7.84 -30.89 -34.12
N LYS A 20 8.72 -29.89 -34.23
CA LYS A 20 9.27 -29.23 -33.05
C LYS A 20 8.09 -28.50 -32.41
N ILE A 21 7.67 -28.99 -31.25
CA ILE A 21 6.74 -28.26 -30.38
C ILE A 21 7.37 -26.88 -30.19
N VAL A 22 6.72 -25.87 -30.75
CA VAL A 22 6.99 -24.49 -30.40
C VAL A 22 6.40 -24.37 -29.01
N GLU A 23 7.26 -24.46 -28.00
CA GLU A 23 6.91 -24.01 -26.67
C GLU A 23 6.31 -22.61 -26.83
N GLU A 24 5.10 -22.42 -26.30
CA GLU A 24 4.52 -21.09 -26.14
C GLU A 24 5.61 -20.16 -25.60
N PRO A 25 5.74 -18.92 -26.09
CA PRO A 25 6.70 -17.97 -25.56
C PRO A 25 6.25 -17.49 -24.16
N ASN A 26 6.13 -18.41 -23.22
CA ASN A 26 5.91 -18.20 -21.81
C ASN A 26 7.26 -18.03 -21.12
N THR A 27 8.02 -16.98 -21.48
CA THR A 27 8.90 -16.28 -20.54
C THR A 27 9.44 -15.00 -21.17
N PHE A 28 8.62 -13.95 -21.17
CA PHE A 28 9.17 -12.60 -21.25
C PHE A 28 9.97 -12.30 -19.97
N GLY A 29 11.29 -12.50 -20.03
CA GLY A 29 12.23 -11.52 -19.48
C GLY A 29 12.71 -11.65 -18.03
N LEU A 30 12.93 -12.85 -17.50
CA LEU A 30 13.76 -12.99 -16.30
C LEU A 30 15.24 -13.20 -16.71
N ASN A 31 16.03 -12.14 -16.53
CA ASN A 31 17.50 -12.07 -16.65
C ASN A 31 18.11 -11.75 -18.03
N ASN A 32 17.77 -10.60 -18.62
CA ASN A 32 18.68 -9.96 -19.58
C ASN A 32 18.99 -8.52 -19.12
N PRO A 33 20.24 -8.18 -18.74
CA PRO A 33 20.60 -6.85 -18.24
C PRO A 33 20.61 -5.75 -19.31
N PHE A 34 20.39 -6.11 -20.59
CA PHE A 34 20.54 -5.23 -21.75
C PHE A 34 19.30 -5.11 -22.64
N MET A 35 18.15 -5.66 -22.22
CA MET A 35 16.86 -5.26 -22.78
C MET A 35 16.29 -4.17 -21.87
N ALA A 36 16.09 -2.98 -22.42
CA ALA A 36 15.40 -1.89 -21.73
C ALA A 36 14.13 -2.47 -21.09
N GLN A 37 13.99 -2.28 -19.78
CA GLN A 37 12.78 -2.58 -19.03
C GLN A 37 11.59 -2.02 -19.82
N GLY A 38 10.85 -2.89 -20.52
CA GLY A 38 9.71 -2.47 -21.31
C GLY A 38 8.77 -1.69 -20.39
N ASN A 39 8.54 -0.41 -20.72
CA ASN A 39 7.70 0.57 -20.04
C ASN A 39 6.93 0.02 -18.83
N ARG A 40 7.60 -0.11 -17.68
CA ARG A 40 6.89 -0.41 -16.43
C ARG A 40 5.99 0.79 -16.16
N LEU A 41 4.68 0.58 -16.20
CA LEU A 41 3.69 1.61 -15.92
C LEU A 41 4.05 2.28 -14.59
N GLN A 42 4.23 3.60 -14.62
CA GLN A 42 4.58 4.38 -13.44
C GLN A 42 3.30 5.03 -12.90
N PRO A 43 2.87 4.67 -11.67
CA PRO A 43 1.71 5.29 -11.07
C PRO A 43 2.01 6.76 -10.74
N LYS A 44 1.01 7.63 -10.96
CA LYS A 44 1.12 9.07 -10.64
C LYS A 44 1.23 9.33 -9.14
N VAL A 45 0.60 8.46 -8.35
CA VAL A 45 0.55 8.54 -6.88
C VAL A 45 0.88 7.18 -6.29
N SER A 46 1.43 7.16 -5.07
CA SER A 46 1.57 5.91 -4.33
C SER A 46 0.20 5.39 -3.90
N PRO A 47 -0.02 4.06 -3.88
CA PRO A 47 -1.23 3.49 -3.28
C PRO A 47 -1.32 3.85 -1.80
N ALA A 48 -2.55 3.95 -1.29
CA ALA A 48 -2.80 4.08 0.13
C ALA A 48 -2.22 2.87 0.89
N PRO A 49 -1.92 3.01 2.20
CA PRO A 49 -1.56 1.86 3.02
C PRO A 49 -2.62 0.75 2.95
N VAL A 50 -2.18 -0.49 3.17
CA VAL A 50 -3.12 -1.63 3.32
C VAL A 50 -3.94 -1.39 4.58
N SER A 51 -5.27 -1.33 4.44
CA SER A 51 -6.22 -1.10 5.53
C SER A 51 -7.49 -1.94 5.34
N GLY A 52 -8.33 -1.99 6.36
CA GLY A 52 -9.59 -2.73 6.34
C GLY A 52 -9.49 -4.14 6.94
N PRO A 53 -10.30 -5.10 6.46
CA PRO A 53 -10.37 -6.42 7.07
C PRO A 53 -9.05 -7.18 6.96
N ALA A 54 -8.48 -7.57 8.12
CA ALA A 54 -7.16 -8.20 8.21
C ALA A 54 -7.02 -9.47 7.36
N HIS A 55 -8.09 -10.26 7.22
CA HIS A 55 -8.09 -11.48 6.40
C HIS A 55 -7.92 -11.20 4.90
N LEU A 56 -8.25 -9.99 4.42
CA LEU A 56 -8.01 -9.59 3.03
C LEU A 56 -6.56 -9.20 2.78
N HIS A 57 -5.77 -8.89 3.82
CA HIS A 57 -4.36 -8.50 3.66
C HIS A 57 -3.53 -9.60 2.99
N HIS A 58 -3.96 -10.87 3.04
CA HIS A 58 -3.34 -11.99 2.32
C HIS A 58 -3.41 -11.89 0.79
N LEU A 59 -4.23 -10.98 0.27
CA LEU A 59 -4.32 -10.66 -1.15
C LEU A 59 -3.30 -9.59 -1.57
N ALA A 60 -2.74 -8.82 -0.63
CA ALA A 60 -1.73 -7.82 -0.93
C ALA A 60 -0.49 -8.48 -1.55
N GLY A 61 0.02 -7.89 -2.63
CA GLY A 61 1.16 -8.42 -3.38
C GLY A 61 0.84 -9.58 -4.33
N LYS A 62 -0.42 -10.05 -4.39
CA LYS A 62 -0.89 -10.99 -5.42
C LYS A 62 -1.62 -10.22 -6.52
N CYS A 63 -1.52 -10.71 -7.75
CA CYS A 63 -2.17 -10.11 -8.90
C CYS A 63 -2.99 -11.15 -9.66
N PHE A 64 -4.16 -10.73 -10.12
CA PHE A 64 -5.14 -11.58 -10.79
C PHE A 64 -5.46 -10.97 -12.15
N SER A 65 -5.29 -11.76 -13.20
CA SER A 65 -5.51 -11.29 -14.57
C SER A 65 -6.73 -11.90 -15.23
N LEU A 66 -7.44 -11.10 -16.01
CA LEU A 66 -8.52 -11.53 -16.89
C LEU A 66 -8.24 -10.99 -18.29
N THR A 67 -8.24 -11.86 -19.29
CA THR A 67 -8.17 -11.44 -20.70
C THR A 67 -9.58 -11.43 -21.26
N GLU A 68 -10.02 -10.27 -21.70
CA GLU A 68 -11.33 -10.08 -22.33
C GLU A 68 -11.15 -9.38 -23.68
N SER A 69 -11.64 -10.03 -24.74
CA SER A 69 -11.42 -9.61 -26.12
C SER A 69 -9.93 -9.43 -26.47
N MET A 70 -9.47 -8.18 -26.61
CA MET A 70 -8.08 -7.83 -26.98
C MET A 70 -7.30 -7.18 -25.83
N TYR A 71 -7.87 -7.14 -24.63
CA TYR A 71 -7.25 -6.51 -23.46
C TYR A 71 -7.04 -7.54 -22.35
N LYS A 72 -5.88 -7.48 -21.72
CA LYS A 72 -5.57 -8.16 -20.47
C LYS A 72 -5.67 -7.14 -19.36
N TYR A 73 -6.61 -7.36 -18.44
CA TYR A 73 -6.76 -6.61 -17.22
C TYR A 73 -6.01 -7.34 -16.11
N GLU A 74 -5.30 -6.59 -15.27
CA GLU A 74 -4.62 -7.13 -14.11
C GLU A 74 -5.01 -6.30 -12.88
N PHE A 75 -5.50 -6.99 -11.86
CA PHE A 75 -5.89 -6.40 -10.58
C PHE A 75 -4.97 -6.93 -9.48
N CYS A 76 -4.26 -6.02 -8.83
CA CYS A 76 -3.45 -6.30 -7.66
C CYS A 76 -4.11 -5.60 -6.44
N PRO A 77 -4.81 -6.33 -5.55
CA PRO A 77 -5.44 -5.76 -4.36
C PRO A 77 -4.47 -4.93 -3.54
N PHE A 78 -4.93 -3.76 -3.07
CA PHE A 78 -4.14 -2.76 -2.35
C PHE A 78 -2.98 -2.11 -3.12
N HIS A 79 -2.92 -2.30 -4.45
CA HIS A 79 -1.89 -1.70 -5.29
C HIS A 79 -2.50 -0.91 -6.45
N ASN A 80 -2.82 -1.55 -7.56
CA ASN A 80 -3.37 -0.89 -8.75
C ASN A 80 -4.17 -1.87 -9.63
N VAL A 81 -4.87 -1.29 -10.60
CA VAL A 81 -5.52 -1.98 -11.71
C VAL A 81 -4.86 -1.51 -13.00
N THR A 82 -4.42 -2.42 -13.85
CA THR A 82 -3.81 -2.11 -15.15
C THR A 82 -4.56 -2.77 -16.29
N GLN A 83 -4.43 -2.17 -17.47
CA GLN A 83 -4.93 -2.67 -18.73
C GLN A 83 -3.78 -2.76 -19.72
N HIS A 84 -3.67 -3.91 -20.40
CA HIS A 84 -2.65 -4.18 -21.42
C HIS A 84 -3.32 -4.70 -22.68
N GLU A 85 -3.26 -3.94 -23.76
CA GLU A 85 -3.67 -4.41 -25.08
C GLU A 85 -2.77 -5.58 -25.52
N GLN A 86 -3.36 -6.69 -25.93
CA GLN A 86 -2.66 -7.92 -26.32
C GLN A 86 -2.34 -7.96 -27.83
N SER A 87 -2.44 -6.85 -28.54
CA SER A 87 -2.14 -6.80 -29.96
C SER A 87 -0.63 -6.84 -30.23
N PHE A 88 -0.21 -7.46 -31.34
CA PHE A 88 1.21 -7.51 -31.75
C PHE A 88 1.72 -6.16 -32.30
N ARG A 89 1.05 -5.06 -31.97
CA ARG A 89 1.46 -3.72 -32.42
C ARG A 89 2.61 -3.24 -31.55
N TRP A 90 3.59 -2.59 -32.17
CA TRP A 90 4.74 -2.01 -31.46
C TRP A 90 4.34 -0.90 -30.47
N ASN A 91 3.14 -0.33 -30.62
CA ASN A 91 2.56 0.72 -29.80
C ASN A 91 1.25 0.29 -29.11
N ALA A 92 1.13 -1.00 -28.74
CA ALA A 92 -0.03 -1.51 -27.99
C ALA A 92 -0.27 -0.66 -26.72
N TYR A 93 -1.53 -0.31 -26.46
CA TYR A 93 -1.87 0.49 -25.29
C TYR A 93 -1.60 -0.28 -24.00
N SER A 94 -0.96 0.38 -23.03
CA SER A 94 -0.86 -0.10 -21.66
C SER A 94 -1.06 1.08 -20.72
N GLY A 95 -1.90 0.90 -19.71
CA GLY A 95 -2.24 1.99 -18.81
C GLY A 95 -2.78 1.55 -17.46
N ILE A 96 -2.79 2.47 -16.51
CA ILE A 96 -3.31 2.29 -15.16
C ILE A 96 -4.76 2.76 -15.14
N LEU A 97 -5.69 1.88 -14.76
CA LEU A 97 -7.12 2.19 -14.63
C LEU A 97 -7.50 2.72 -13.24
N GLY A 98 -6.63 2.52 -12.26
CA GLY A 98 -6.79 3.06 -10.92
C GLY A 98 -5.71 2.54 -9.96
N ILE A 99 -5.52 3.26 -8.87
CA ILE A 99 -4.55 2.99 -7.79
C ILE A 99 -5.34 2.91 -6.49
N TRP A 100 -5.00 1.97 -5.61
CA TRP A 100 -5.70 1.79 -4.34
C TRP A 100 -5.75 3.08 -3.51
N GLN A 101 -6.94 3.50 -3.09
CA GLN A 101 -7.15 4.70 -2.28
C GLN A 101 -8.03 4.45 -1.05
N GLU A 102 -9.24 3.93 -1.24
CA GLU A 102 -10.23 3.88 -0.17
C GLU A 102 -11.25 2.75 -0.36
N TRP A 103 -11.92 2.40 0.73
CA TRP A 103 -13.03 1.47 0.73
C TRP A 103 -14.34 2.15 0.35
N GLU A 104 -15.20 1.42 -0.34
CA GLU A 104 -16.61 1.78 -0.49
C GLU A 104 -17.42 1.08 0.61
N MET A 105 -18.19 1.87 1.36
CA MET A 105 -19.00 1.36 2.47
C MET A 105 -20.46 1.75 2.31
N THR A 106 -21.35 0.84 2.67
CA THR A 106 -22.79 1.09 2.75
C THR A 106 -23.32 0.40 3.99
N ASN A 107 -24.11 1.11 4.79
CA ASN A 107 -24.69 0.60 6.03
C ASN A 107 -23.65 -0.09 6.93
N ASN A 108 -22.49 0.54 7.17
CA ASN A 108 -21.44 0.03 8.04
C ASN A 108 -20.81 -1.31 7.59
N THR A 109 -20.92 -1.62 6.28
CA THR A 109 -20.31 -2.80 5.66
C THR A 109 -19.47 -2.39 4.45
N PHE A 110 -18.35 -3.08 4.24
CA PHE A 110 -17.52 -2.95 3.06
C PHE A 110 -18.26 -3.56 1.86
N THR A 111 -18.36 -2.79 0.77
CA THR A 111 -19.04 -3.21 -0.47
C THR A 111 -18.09 -3.31 -1.65
N GLY A 112 -17.00 -2.55 -1.63
CA GLY A 112 -16.01 -2.54 -2.70
C GLY A 112 -14.78 -1.73 -2.38
N MET A 113 -13.85 -1.71 -3.33
CA MET A 113 -12.60 -0.96 -3.27
C MET A 113 -12.61 0.10 -4.36
N TRP A 114 -12.34 1.35 -3.99
CA TRP A 114 -12.15 2.44 -4.95
C TRP A 114 -10.66 2.57 -5.31
N MET A 115 -10.38 2.34 -6.58
CA MET A 115 -9.06 2.53 -7.19
C MET A 115 -9.12 3.84 -8.01
N ARG A 116 -8.48 4.92 -7.55
CA ARG A 116 -8.55 6.24 -8.20
C ARG A 116 -7.21 6.66 -8.78
N ASP A 117 -7.16 7.85 -9.37
CA ASP A 117 -5.92 8.48 -9.83
C ASP A 117 -5.13 7.66 -10.87
N GLY A 118 -5.86 6.94 -11.73
CA GLY A 118 -5.27 6.26 -12.89
C GLY A 118 -4.77 7.24 -13.97
N ASP A 119 -4.51 6.69 -15.15
CA ASP A 119 -4.05 7.46 -16.29
C ASP A 119 -5.06 8.51 -16.72
N THR A 120 -4.57 9.62 -17.29
CA THR A 120 -5.42 10.73 -17.71
C THR A 120 -6.35 10.27 -18.82
N CYS A 121 -7.62 10.66 -18.73
CA CYS A 121 -8.69 10.31 -19.64
C CYS A 121 -9.57 11.55 -19.86
N GLY A 122 -9.21 12.36 -20.85
CA GLY A 122 -9.84 13.66 -21.09
C GLY A 122 -9.61 14.62 -19.91
N THR A 123 -10.69 15.03 -19.24
CA THR A 123 -10.67 15.98 -18.12
C THR A 123 -10.54 15.33 -16.74
N ARG A 124 -10.58 13.99 -16.66
CA ARG A 124 -10.51 13.23 -15.41
C ARG A 124 -9.44 12.15 -15.48
N ASN A 125 -9.03 11.64 -14.33
CA ASN A 125 -8.25 10.42 -14.25
C ASN A 125 -9.19 9.20 -14.37
N ARG A 126 -8.67 8.09 -14.88
CA ARG A 126 -9.41 6.82 -14.82
C ARG A 126 -9.61 6.40 -13.37
N GLU A 127 -10.79 5.87 -13.09
CA GLU A 127 -11.16 5.32 -11.79
C GLU A 127 -11.79 3.94 -11.97
N THR A 128 -11.56 3.06 -11.02
CA THR A 128 -12.06 1.69 -11.04
C THR A 128 -12.70 1.35 -9.70
N LYS A 129 -13.95 0.89 -9.73
CA LYS A 129 -14.65 0.29 -8.58
C LYS A 129 -14.52 -1.22 -8.65
N VAL A 130 -13.92 -1.83 -7.63
CA VAL A 130 -13.81 -3.29 -7.51
C VAL A 130 -14.87 -3.78 -6.53
N VAL A 131 -15.80 -4.60 -7.01
CA VAL A 131 -16.84 -5.26 -6.21
C VAL A 131 -16.33 -6.63 -5.78
N LEU A 132 -16.39 -6.91 -4.49
CA LEU A 132 -15.97 -8.19 -3.93
C LEU A 132 -17.15 -9.17 -3.87
N VAL A 133 -16.98 -10.37 -4.40
CA VAL A 133 -18.04 -11.40 -4.46
C VAL A 133 -17.52 -12.71 -3.87
N CYS A 134 -18.37 -13.38 -3.10
CA CYS A 134 -18.05 -14.70 -2.54
C CYS A 134 -17.94 -15.75 -3.65
N SER A 135 -16.85 -16.52 -3.64
CA SER A 135 -16.62 -17.65 -4.54
C SER A 135 -15.63 -18.63 -3.93
N ASN A 136 -15.48 -19.82 -4.52
CA ASN A 136 -14.55 -20.84 -4.02
C ASN A 136 -13.07 -20.53 -4.30
N SER A 137 -12.79 -19.59 -5.19
CA SER A 137 -11.43 -19.25 -5.64
C SER A 137 -11.26 -17.75 -5.80
N SER A 138 -10.05 -17.24 -5.52
CA SER A 138 -9.71 -15.84 -5.80
C SER A 138 -9.40 -15.61 -7.27
N LYS A 139 -10.23 -14.86 -7.99
CA LYS A 139 -10.04 -14.56 -9.42
C LYS A 139 -10.78 -13.30 -9.86
N LEU A 140 -10.25 -12.63 -10.89
CA LEU A 140 -10.95 -11.56 -11.58
C LEU A 140 -11.90 -12.18 -12.61
N VAL A 141 -13.19 -11.86 -12.54
CA VAL A 141 -14.23 -12.57 -13.34
C VAL A 141 -14.85 -11.69 -14.41
N GLN A 142 -15.04 -10.41 -14.12
CA GLN A 142 -15.71 -9.49 -15.03
C GLN A 142 -15.06 -8.11 -14.96
N VAL A 143 -14.95 -7.47 -16.12
CA VAL A 143 -14.53 -6.07 -16.28
C VAL A 143 -15.59 -5.38 -17.14
N SER A 144 -15.95 -4.15 -16.77
CA SER A 144 -16.88 -3.33 -17.57
C SER A 144 -16.50 -1.86 -17.47
N GLU A 145 -16.85 -1.07 -18.49
CA GLU A 145 -16.74 0.39 -18.49
C GLU A 145 -18.15 0.98 -18.51
N PRO A 146 -18.84 1.06 -17.35
CA PRO A 146 -20.22 1.57 -17.28
C PRO A 146 -20.35 3.03 -17.72
N SER A 147 -19.29 3.82 -17.58
CA SER A 147 -19.22 5.18 -18.13
C SER A 147 -17.79 5.52 -18.51
N THR A 148 -17.61 6.46 -19.43
CA THR A 148 -16.28 6.80 -19.96
C THR A 148 -15.29 7.11 -18.84
N CYS A 149 -14.14 6.42 -18.85
CA CYS A 149 -13.07 6.50 -17.84
C CYS A 149 -13.43 5.95 -16.44
N ILE A 150 -14.61 5.34 -16.25
CA ILE A 150 -15.02 4.71 -15.00
C ILE A 150 -15.24 3.23 -15.26
N TYR A 151 -14.43 2.42 -14.60
CA TYR A 151 -14.44 0.97 -14.75
C TYR A 151 -15.09 0.31 -13.53
N SER A 152 -15.71 -0.85 -13.75
CA SER A 152 -16.22 -1.71 -12.69
C SER A 152 -15.69 -3.13 -12.88
N LEU A 153 -15.04 -3.64 -11.85
CA LEU A 153 -14.45 -4.97 -11.79
C LEU A 153 -15.22 -5.82 -10.79
N THR A 154 -15.46 -7.09 -11.12
CA THR A 154 -15.98 -8.09 -10.18
C THR A 154 -14.87 -9.05 -9.82
N PHE A 155 -14.44 -8.98 -8.56
CA PHE A 155 -13.41 -9.85 -8.00
C PHE A 155 -14.05 -10.88 -7.08
N GLU A 156 -13.89 -12.14 -7.45
CA GLU A 156 -14.37 -13.28 -6.66
C GLU A 156 -13.31 -13.71 -5.67
N THR A 157 -13.68 -14.03 -4.43
CA THR A 157 -12.76 -14.59 -3.42
C THR A 157 -13.51 -15.34 -2.30
N PRO A 158 -12.96 -16.45 -1.76
CA PRO A 158 -13.55 -17.15 -0.61
C PRO A 158 -13.48 -16.33 0.68
N LEU A 159 -12.61 -15.32 0.72
CA LEU A 159 -12.35 -14.51 1.90
C LEU A 159 -13.53 -13.63 2.32
N VAL A 160 -14.48 -13.39 1.40
CA VAL A 160 -15.67 -12.56 1.65
C VAL A 160 -16.97 -13.36 1.80
N CYS A 161 -16.88 -14.69 1.92
CA CYS A 161 -18.05 -15.56 1.98
C CYS A 161 -18.76 -15.60 3.35
N HIS A 162 -18.04 -15.29 4.43
CA HIS A 162 -18.63 -15.29 5.76
C HIS A 162 -19.53 -14.05 5.93
N PRO A 163 -20.74 -14.14 6.49
CA PRO A 163 -21.66 -12.99 6.59
C PRO A 163 -21.06 -11.80 7.35
N HIS A 164 -20.10 -12.06 8.25
CA HIS A 164 -19.43 -11.04 9.05
C HIS A 164 -18.06 -10.61 8.51
N SER A 165 -17.59 -11.11 7.36
CA SER A 165 -16.26 -10.77 6.84
C SER A 165 -16.14 -9.31 6.43
N LEU A 166 -17.25 -8.68 6.03
CA LEU A 166 -17.25 -7.31 5.51
C LEU A 166 -17.82 -6.28 6.49
N LEU A 167 -17.98 -6.62 7.78
CA LEU A 167 -18.39 -5.65 8.79
C LEU A 167 -17.25 -4.68 9.09
N VAL A 168 -17.56 -3.38 9.20
CA VAL A 168 -16.54 -2.36 9.47
C VAL A 168 -16.11 -2.35 10.93
N TYR A 169 -17.07 -2.36 11.86
CA TYR A 169 -16.79 -2.24 13.30
C TYR A 169 -15.71 -3.20 13.83
N PRO A 170 -15.71 -4.50 13.52
CA PRO A 170 -14.67 -5.43 14.00
C PRO A 170 -13.28 -5.19 13.40
N THR A 171 -13.16 -4.41 12.33
CA THR A 171 -11.87 -4.08 11.70
C THR A 171 -11.18 -2.88 12.34
N LEU A 172 -11.91 -2.12 13.15
CA LEU A 172 -11.40 -0.96 13.86
C LEU A 172 -10.59 -1.38 15.09
N ASN A 173 -9.65 -0.53 15.50
CA ASN A 173 -8.94 -0.71 16.77
C ASN A 173 -9.85 -0.34 17.96
N GLU A 174 -9.47 -0.75 19.17
CA GLU A 174 -10.27 -0.53 20.38
C GLU A 174 -10.62 0.94 20.64
N LYS A 175 -9.69 1.86 20.33
CA LYS A 175 -9.91 3.31 20.48
C LYS A 175 -11.03 3.79 19.56
N LEU A 176 -10.98 3.42 18.28
CA LEU A 176 -11.95 3.81 17.26
C LEU A 176 -13.30 3.11 17.45
N GLN A 177 -13.30 1.87 17.97
CA GLN A 177 -14.53 1.19 18.38
C GLN A 177 -15.23 1.95 19.51
N LYS A 178 -14.48 2.39 20.54
CA LYS A 178 -15.05 3.19 21.63
C LYS A 178 -15.61 4.52 21.13
N GLU A 179 -14.89 5.20 20.25
CA GLU A 179 -15.36 6.45 19.62
C GLU A 179 -16.64 6.21 18.81
N TRP A 180 -16.74 5.10 18.08
CA TRP A 180 -17.98 4.69 17.42
C TRP A 180 -19.10 4.47 18.44
N ASP A 181 -18.86 3.69 19.49
CA ASP A 181 -19.88 3.37 20.51
C ASP A 181 -20.45 4.64 21.15
N GLU A 182 -19.60 5.64 21.42
CA GLU A 182 -20.02 6.96 21.92
C GLU A 182 -20.90 7.71 20.91
N VAL A 183 -20.58 7.63 19.62
CA VAL A 183 -21.38 8.24 18.54
C VAL A 183 -22.75 7.57 18.41
N GLU A 184 -22.80 6.23 18.47
CA GLU A 184 -24.07 5.48 18.46
C GLU A 184 -24.93 5.80 19.67
N GLN A 185 -24.32 5.84 20.86
CA GLN A 185 -25.00 6.20 22.09
C GLN A 185 -25.57 7.64 22.01
N ALA A 186 -24.78 8.60 21.52
CA ALA A 186 -25.23 9.97 21.35
C ALA A 186 -26.41 10.08 20.35
N ARG A 187 -26.43 9.26 19.30
CA ARG A 187 -27.56 9.18 18.36
C ARG A 187 -28.79 8.59 19.04
N TYR A 188 -28.62 7.50 19.78
CA TYR A 188 -29.70 6.83 20.51
C TYR A 188 -30.34 7.77 21.55
N ASP A 189 -29.52 8.53 22.28
CA ASP A 189 -29.96 9.51 23.26
C ASP A 189 -30.55 10.80 22.64
N GLY A 190 -30.56 10.90 21.30
CA GLY A 190 -31.10 12.04 20.57
C GLY A 190 -30.26 13.32 20.70
N LEU A 191 -28.99 13.20 21.10
CA LEU A 191 -28.06 14.32 21.28
C LEU A 191 -27.49 14.83 19.95
N ILE A 192 -27.52 13.99 18.91
CA ILE A 192 -27.01 14.33 17.58
C ILE A 192 -28.05 14.02 16.49
N THR A 193 -27.98 14.77 15.39
CA THR A 193 -28.79 14.55 14.20
C THR A 193 -28.21 13.41 13.35
N GLU A 194 -28.98 12.88 12.40
CA GLU A 194 -28.50 11.89 11.42
C GLU A 194 -27.29 12.40 10.62
N GLN A 195 -27.31 13.68 10.24
CA GLN A 195 -26.17 14.31 9.58
C GLN A 195 -24.94 14.37 10.50
N GLY A 196 -25.13 14.70 11.78
CA GLY A 196 -24.07 14.70 12.78
C GLY A 196 -23.45 13.31 12.97
N TYR A 197 -24.29 12.29 13.10
CA TYR A 197 -23.88 10.90 13.17
C TYR A 197 -23.04 10.48 11.95
N ASN A 198 -23.53 10.75 10.73
CA ASN A 198 -22.81 10.39 9.50
C ASN A 198 -21.44 11.11 9.39
N ASN A 199 -21.35 12.35 9.85
CA ASN A 199 -20.10 13.10 9.85
C ASN A 199 -19.09 12.54 10.87
N LEU A 200 -19.55 12.26 12.09
CA LEU A 200 -18.69 11.71 13.15
C LEU A 200 -18.18 10.31 12.78
N LEU A 201 -19.04 9.45 12.23
CA LEU A 201 -18.58 8.14 11.73
C LEU A 201 -17.61 8.27 10.56
N ARG A 202 -17.82 9.25 9.67
CA ARG A 202 -16.86 9.50 8.59
C ARG A 202 -15.49 9.87 9.14
N ASP A 203 -15.42 10.70 10.19
CA ASP A 203 -14.15 11.02 10.85
C ASP A 203 -13.49 9.76 11.43
N VAL A 204 -14.25 8.87 12.09
CA VAL A 204 -13.74 7.56 12.57
C VAL A 204 -13.17 6.72 11.42
N PHE A 205 -13.81 6.71 10.26
CA PHE A 205 -13.34 5.94 9.09
C PHE A 205 -12.14 6.57 8.38
N GLU A 206 -12.04 7.89 8.36
CA GLU A 206 -10.85 8.60 7.89
C GLU A 206 -9.65 8.29 8.81
N ASP A 207 -9.84 8.34 10.13
CA ASP A 207 -8.80 8.03 11.12
C ASP A 207 -8.37 6.55 11.09
N ALA A 208 -9.29 5.65 10.74
CA ALA A 208 -9.00 4.24 10.49
C ALA A 208 -8.24 3.99 9.17
N GLY A 209 -8.07 5.01 8.32
CA GLY A 209 -7.49 4.87 6.99
C GLY A 209 -8.37 4.06 6.02
N LEU A 210 -9.68 4.00 6.29
CA LEU A 210 -10.65 3.32 5.42
C LEU A 210 -11.19 4.24 4.32
N LEU A 211 -11.26 5.54 4.60
CA LEU A 211 -11.67 6.58 3.65
C LEU A 211 -10.54 7.56 3.40
N LYS A 212 -10.51 8.15 2.19
CA LYS A 212 -9.58 9.23 1.88
C LYS A 212 -10.00 10.48 2.64
N SER A 213 -9.12 11.00 3.51
CA SER A 213 -9.44 12.24 4.22
C SER A 213 -9.43 13.43 3.27
N ASN A 214 -10.55 14.15 3.20
CA ASN A 214 -10.65 15.41 2.47
C ASN A 214 -9.78 16.51 3.10
N LYS A 215 -9.36 16.35 4.37
CA LYS A 215 -8.46 17.29 5.09
C LYS A 215 -7.03 17.23 4.54
N VAL A 216 -6.64 16.12 3.90
CA VAL A 216 -5.31 15.95 3.28
C VAL A 216 -5.18 16.77 2.01
N THR A 217 -6.24 16.94 1.21
CA THR A 217 -6.18 17.75 -0.01
C THR A 217 -5.94 19.23 0.28
N GLU A 218 -6.53 19.77 1.36
CA GLU A 218 -6.25 21.14 1.79
C GLU A 218 -4.87 21.28 2.44
N THR A 219 -4.42 20.30 3.22
CA THR A 219 -3.10 20.37 3.87
C THR A 219 -1.95 20.10 2.91
N VAL A 220 -2.12 19.28 1.87
CA VAL A 220 -1.12 19.07 0.80
C VAL A 220 -1.04 20.31 -0.10
N ALA A 221 -2.16 20.91 -0.50
CA ALA A 221 -2.14 22.19 -1.24
C ALA A 221 -1.50 23.32 -0.43
N LYS A 222 -1.64 23.30 0.90
CA LYS A 222 -1.05 24.27 1.84
C LYS A 222 0.39 23.91 2.27
N ALA A 223 0.80 22.65 2.11
CA ALA A 223 2.15 22.16 2.38
C ALA A 223 3.06 22.26 1.15
N GLU A 224 2.54 22.10 -0.07
CA GLU A 224 3.25 22.40 -1.31
C GLU A 224 3.60 23.89 -1.42
N THR A 225 2.76 24.78 -0.87
CA THR A 225 3.08 26.20 -0.71
C THR A 225 4.02 26.51 0.46
N ARG A 226 4.33 25.54 1.34
CA ARG A 226 5.17 25.74 2.53
C ARG A 226 6.44 24.89 2.55
N SER A 227 6.62 23.98 1.60
CA SER A 227 7.86 23.21 1.42
C SER A 227 8.89 23.99 0.60
N GLU A 228 9.20 25.20 1.04
CA GLU A 228 10.54 25.72 0.77
C GLU A 228 11.47 24.96 1.72
N LYS A 229 12.24 24.00 1.20
CA LYS A 229 13.41 23.49 1.92
C LYS A 229 14.19 24.72 2.40
N HIS A 230 14.39 24.87 3.71
CA HIS A 230 15.13 26.02 4.24
C HIS A 230 16.53 25.99 3.65
N ASN A 231 16.75 26.77 2.59
CA ASN A 231 17.97 26.72 1.79
C ASN A 231 19.16 27.41 2.49
N SER A 232 19.00 27.90 3.73
CA SER A 232 20.06 28.50 4.53
C SER A 232 19.86 28.31 6.04
N LEU A 233 20.97 28.16 6.77
CA LEU A 233 21.01 28.08 8.23
C LEU A 233 20.38 29.31 8.90
N GLN A 234 20.54 30.47 8.28
CA GLN A 234 20.00 31.74 8.76
C GLN A 234 18.47 31.75 8.78
N LYS A 235 17.83 31.24 7.72
CA LYS A 235 16.37 31.17 7.64
C LYS A 235 15.80 30.20 8.68
N CYS A 236 16.49 29.08 8.94
CA CYS A 236 16.13 28.14 10.01
C CYS A 236 16.15 28.81 11.40
N GLN A 237 17.16 29.64 11.66
CA GLN A 237 17.29 30.34 12.95
C GLN A 237 16.21 31.42 13.14
N GLU A 238 15.87 32.15 12.08
CA GLU A 238 14.77 33.13 12.10
C GLU A 238 13.40 32.44 12.29
N ASP A 239 13.17 31.33 11.62
CA ASP A 239 11.92 30.57 11.74
C ASP A 239 11.79 29.91 13.12
N TYR A 240 12.90 29.44 13.69
CA TYR A 240 12.94 28.93 15.07
C TYR A 240 12.57 30.03 16.08
N GLN A 241 13.10 31.25 15.91
CA GLN A 241 12.75 32.38 16.77
C GLN A 241 11.26 32.71 16.69
N LYS A 242 10.71 32.87 15.48
CA LYS A 242 9.28 33.11 15.27
C LYS A 242 8.40 32.02 15.87
N GLN A 243 8.81 30.76 15.71
CA GLN A 243 8.07 29.63 16.28
C GLN A 243 8.12 29.65 17.81
N SER A 244 9.28 29.98 18.40
CA SER A 244 9.43 30.06 19.85
C SER A 244 8.58 31.18 20.47
N GLU A 245 8.46 32.32 19.79
CA GLU A 245 7.62 33.45 20.19
C GLU A 245 6.14 33.08 20.14
N GLU A 246 5.70 32.41 19.08
CA GLU A 246 4.29 32.04 18.95
C GLU A 246 3.90 30.93 19.93
N VAL A 247 4.81 30.00 20.24
CA VAL A 247 4.62 29.03 21.33
C VAL A 247 4.48 29.73 22.68
N ALA A 248 5.29 30.75 22.96
CA ALA A 248 5.20 31.53 24.20
C ALA A 248 3.85 32.28 24.28
N ARG A 249 3.42 32.90 23.18
CA ARG A 249 2.13 33.59 23.07
C ARG A 249 0.96 32.65 23.31
N LEU A 250 0.95 31.48 22.66
CA LEU A 250 -0.10 30.49 22.80
C LEU A 250 -0.17 29.95 24.24
N ARG A 251 0.98 29.72 24.87
CA ARG A 251 1.04 29.34 26.30
C ARG A 251 0.44 30.42 27.20
N ALA A 252 0.77 31.70 26.95
CA ALA A 252 0.19 32.81 27.70
C ALA A 252 -1.35 32.88 27.55
N LEU A 253 -1.88 32.64 26.35
CA LEU A 253 -3.32 32.58 26.10
C LEU A 253 -3.97 31.39 26.81
N LEU A 254 -3.34 30.21 26.81
CA LEU A 254 -3.85 29.04 27.51
C LEU A 254 -3.90 29.27 29.03
N THR A 255 -2.86 29.89 29.59
CA THR A 255 -2.85 30.27 31.02
C THR A 255 -3.90 31.32 31.36
N LEU A 256 -4.18 32.27 30.46
CA LEU A 256 -5.22 33.28 30.65
C LEU A 256 -6.63 32.66 30.68
N ASN A 257 -6.84 31.60 29.90
CA ASN A 257 -8.11 30.89 29.80
C ASN A 257 -8.23 29.70 30.77
N ASN A 258 -7.30 29.57 31.72
CA ASN A 258 -7.28 28.52 32.74
C ASN A 258 -7.27 27.08 32.15
N ILE A 259 -6.67 26.91 30.96
CA ILE A 259 -6.52 25.62 30.29
C ILE A 259 -5.16 25.04 30.69
N SER A 260 -5.16 23.91 31.39
CA SER A 260 -3.91 23.24 31.81
C SER A 260 -3.20 22.59 30.61
N PHE A 261 -1.93 22.91 30.42
CA PHE A 261 -1.06 22.28 29.42
C PHE A 261 0.24 21.83 30.11
N GLU A 262 0.36 20.53 30.41
CA GLU A 262 1.62 19.95 30.88
C GLU A 262 2.59 19.77 29.71
N SER A 263 3.70 20.50 29.72
CA SER A 263 4.85 20.15 28.90
C SER A 263 5.58 18.98 29.55
N GLN A 264 5.42 17.75 29.04
CA GLN A 264 6.44 16.74 29.29
C GLN A 264 7.76 17.22 28.66
N PRO A 265 8.86 17.30 29.41
CA PRO A 265 10.17 17.57 28.81
C PRO A 265 10.52 16.38 27.91
N SER A 266 10.50 16.62 26.60
CA SER A 266 11.00 15.68 25.60
C SER A 266 12.46 15.35 25.90
N THR A 267 12.73 14.10 26.27
CA THR A 267 14.04 13.50 26.53
C THR A 267 14.94 13.37 25.28
N LEU A 268 14.69 14.16 24.24
CA LEU A 268 15.48 14.19 23.00
C LEU A 268 16.76 15.04 23.13
N ALA A 269 16.85 15.93 24.12
CA ALA A 269 18.05 16.76 24.33
C ALA A 269 19.16 16.09 25.18
N GLN A 270 18.89 14.95 25.83
CA GLN A 270 19.89 14.23 26.63
C GLN A 270 20.53 13.02 25.91
N GLN A 271 19.96 12.56 24.79
CA GLN A 271 20.55 11.48 24.00
C GLN A 271 21.67 11.92 23.06
N HIS A 272 21.79 13.22 22.74
CA HIS A 272 22.88 13.71 21.88
C HIS A 272 24.22 13.93 22.59
N GLN A 273 24.26 13.93 23.92
CA GLN A 273 25.52 14.04 24.68
C GLN A 273 26.11 12.67 25.06
N SER A 274 25.30 11.59 25.10
CA SER A 274 25.81 10.25 25.46
C SER A 274 26.43 9.53 24.26
N VAL A 275 25.91 9.73 23.05
CA VAL A 275 26.45 9.12 21.82
C VAL A 275 27.83 9.71 21.47
N TYR A 276 28.05 11.01 21.73
CA TYR A 276 29.33 11.67 21.50
C TYR A 276 30.44 11.18 22.46
N ASN A 277 30.10 10.88 23.71
CA ASN A 277 31.05 10.37 24.71
C ASN A 277 31.38 8.88 24.53
N VAL A 278 30.46 8.07 23.98
CA VAL A 278 30.72 6.64 23.68
C VAL A 278 31.64 6.50 22.46
N LEU A 279 31.51 7.37 21.44
CA LEU A 279 32.37 7.33 20.25
C LEU A 279 33.81 7.79 20.55
N ILE A 280 34.02 8.77 21.43
CA ILE A 280 35.37 9.23 21.81
C ILE A 280 36.12 8.19 22.66
N SER A 281 35.42 7.43 23.51
CA SER A 281 36.05 6.38 24.33
C SER A 281 36.51 5.17 23.49
N SER A 282 35.80 4.84 22.40
CA SER A 282 36.17 3.73 21.50
C SER A 282 37.39 4.00 20.61
N VAL A 283 37.71 5.28 20.35
CA VAL A 283 38.84 5.69 19.50
C VAL A 283 40.13 5.84 20.32
N LEU A 284 40.04 6.19 21.61
CA LEU A 284 41.21 6.33 22.50
C LEU A 284 41.74 4.99 23.07
N LEU A 285 41.03 3.88 22.90
CA LEU A 285 41.46 2.54 23.33
C LEU A 285 42.26 1.75 22.27
N LYS A 286 42.46 2.30 21.05
CA LYS A 286 43.20 1.62 19.97
C LYS A 286 44.64 2.10 19.73
N HIS A 287 45.13 3.09 20.49
CA HIS A 287 46.55 3.50 20.43
C HIS A 287 47.08 3.85 21.83
N GLY A 288 47.74 2.90 22.51
CA GLY A 288 48.40 3.18 23.79
C GLY A 288 49.02 1.97 24.50
N CYS A 289 50.23 1.61 24.08
CA CYS A 289 51.33 0.96 24.82
C CYS A 289 51.08 -0.18 25.83
N PHE A 290 51.57 -1.36 25.41
CA PHE A 290 52.47 -2.24 26.18
C PHE A 290 53.25 -1.52 27.32
N LEU A 291 53.17 -2.04 28.55
CA LEU A 291 54.33 -2.29 29.44
C LEU A 291 53.90 -3.17 30.63
N CYS A 292 54.84 -4.00 31.06
CA CYS A 292 54.68 -5.24 31.83
C CYS A 292 54.81 -5.04 33.35
N GLY A 293 54.04 -5.82 34.14
CA GLY A 293 54.55 -6.56 35.31
C GLY A 293 54.21 -6.06 36.73
N ARG A 294 53.37 -6.82 37.47
CA ARG A 294 53.76 -7.73 38.57
C ARG A 294 52.56 -8.18 39.44
N ARG A 295 52.41 -9.51 39.50
CA ARG A 295 52.31 -10.37 40.70
C ARG A 295 51.07 -10.26 41.62
N GLY A 296 50.16 -11.21 41.41
CA GLY A 296 49.62 -12.09 42.46
C GLY A 296 48.31 -11.67 43.13
N GLU A 297 47.20 -12.34 42.80
CA GLU A 297 46.42 -13.13 43.75
C GLU A 297 45.29 -13.91 43.03
N ARG A 298 44.92 -15.03 43.66
CA ARG A 298 44.23 -16.22 43.15
C ARG A 298 42.78 -16.19 43.64
N CYS A 299 41.81 -16.61 42.83
CA CYS A 299 40.56 -17.22 43.33
C CYS A 299 39.95 -18.15 42.28
N ASN A 300 39.41 -19.26 42.79
CA ASN A 300 39.22 -20.58 42.20
C ASN A 300 38.06 -20.73 41.19
N ASP A 301 38.23 -21.76 40.35
CA ASP A 301 37.24 -22.54 39.63
C ASP A 301 36.33 -23.42 40.53
N SER A 302 35.32 -24.01 39.88
CA SER A 302 34.47 -25.18 40.26
C SER A 302 33.21 -24.84 41.04
N ALA A 303 32.01 -25.38 40.79
CA ALA A 303 31.45 -26.41 39.90
C ALA A 303 29.90 -26.21 39.99
N GLY A 304 29.03 -26.65 39.09
CA GLY A 304 29.11 -27.44 37.87
C GLY A 304 27.74 -27.39 37.18
#